data_AF-A0A968QQC7-F1
#
_entry.id   AF-A0A968QQC7-F1
#
_cell.length_a   1.000
_cell.length_b   1.000
_cell.length_c   1.000
_cell.angle_alpha   90.00
_cell.angle_beta   90.00
_cell.angle_gamma   90.00
#
_symmetry.space_group_name_H-M   'P 1'
#
loop_
_entity.id
_entity.type
_entity.pdbx_description
1 polymer ?
#
loop_
_entity_poly.entity_id
_entity_poly.type
_entity_poly.pdbx_seq_one_letter_code
_entity_poly.pdbx_strand_id
1 'polypeptide(L)' 'MSSLDELIVAGTGNEVMPVAQAGDFTIGNGKPGKITRMLQRRFFEMTYSALADDNWWKDTI' A
#
# COMPACT_ATOMS: atom_id res chain seq x y z
N MET A 1 20.90 1.32 -8.28
CA MET A 1 19.58 1.36 -7.60
C MET A 1 19.52 2.35 -6.42
N SER A 2 20.49 3.26 -6.23
CA SER A 2 20.59 4.10 -5.03
C SER A 2 19.90 5.47 -5.12
N SER A 3 18.80 5.61 -5.86
CA SER A 3 18.15 6.90 -6.12
C SER A 3 16.63 6.87 -6.03
N LEU A 4 16.06 5.86 -5.36
CA LEU A 4 14.62 5.76 -5.17
C LEU A 4 14.21 6.53 -3.91
N ASP A 5 13.30 7.48 -4.05
CA ASP A 5 12.70 8.20 -2.93
C ASP A 5 11.72 7.32 -2.14
N GLU A 6 10.98 6.45 -2.84
CA GLU A 6 9.99 5.54 -2.28
C GLU A 6 9.97 4.20 -3.07
N LEU A 7 9.63 3.10 -2.40
CA LEU A 7 9.46 1.78 -3.01
C LEU A 7 8.33 1.04 -2.29
N ILE A 8 7.47 0.37 -3.05
CA ILE A 8 6.36 -0.45 -2.51
C ILE A 8 6.38 -1.85 -3.12
N VAL A 9 5.84 -2.80 -2.36
CA VAL A 9 5.36 -4.09 -2.87
C VAL A 9 3.85 -4.08 -2.78
N ALA A 10 3.18 -4.49 -3.86
CA ALA A 10 1.72 -4.57 -3.90
C ALA A 10 1.24 -5.97 -4.29
N GLY A 11 0.13 -6.39 -3.70
CA GLY A 11 -0.51 -7.67 -3.99
C GLY A 11 -1.55 -8.02 -2.93
N THR A 12 -2.47 -8.94 -3.21
CA THR A 12 -3.63 -9.21 -2.32
C THR A 12 -3.26 -9.47 -0.86
N GLY A 13 -2.15 -10.17 -0.59
CA GLY A 13 -1.70 -10.45 0.78
C GLY A 13 -0.84 -9.37 1.45
N ASN A 14 -0.26 -8.43 0.67
CA ASN A 14 0.61 -7.36 1.18
C ASN A 14 0.01 -5.95 0.99
N GLU A 15 -1.08 -5.86 0.24
CA GLU A 15 -1.84 -4.66 -0.09
C GLU A 15 -0.96 -3.59 -0.76
N VAL A 16 -0.66 -2.50 -0.03
CA VAL A 16 0.33 -1.49 -0.38
C VAL A 16 1.36 -1.44 0.75
N MET A 17 2.42 -2.24 0.62
CA MET A 17 3.45 -2.38 1.65
C MET A 17 4.67 -1.49 1.33
N PRO A 18 5.04 -0.55 2.21
CA PRO A 18 6.24 0.27 2.05
C PRO A 18 7.51 -0.56 2.26
N VAL A 19 8.51 -0.35 1.40
CA VAL A 19 9.85 -0.93 1.57
C VAL A 19 10.80 0.14 2.11
N ALA A 20 11.30 -0.06 3.32
CA ALA A 20 12.28 0.85 3.94
C ALA A 20 13.72 0.56 3.51
N GLN A 21 14.02 -0.69 3.15
CA GLN A 21 15.36 -1.15 2.78
C GLN A 21 15.28 -2.32 1.80
N ALA A 22 16.17 -2.34 0.81
CA ALA A 22 16.33 -3.45 -0.14
C ALA A 22 17.81 -3.85 -0.20
N GLY A 23 18.14 -5.03 0.33
CA GLY A 23 19.52 -5.43 0.55
C GLY A 23 20.23 -4.45 1.49
N ASP A 24 21.40 -3.95 1.08
CA ASP A 24 22.20 -2.99 1.87
C ASP A 24 21.84 -1.52 1.62
N PHE A 25 20.77 -1.24 0.85
CA PHE A 25 20.35 0.12 0.51
C PHE A 25 19.06 0.52 1.22
N THR A 26 19.11 1.62 1.98
CA THR A 26 17.92 2.28 2.55
C THR A 26 17.19 3.07 1.48
N ILE A 27 15.89 2.84 1.31
CA ILE A 27 15.06 3.61 0.38
C ILE A 27 14.74 4.98 1.00
N GLY A 28 15.03 6.07 0.28
CA GLY A 28 14.80 7.44 0.78
C GLY A 28 15.36 7.66 2.19
N ASN A 29 14.47 7.86 3.17
CA ASN A 29 14.81 8.05 4.58
C ASN A 29 14.43 6.85 5.49
N GLY A 30 14.16 5.68 4.91
CA GLY A 30 13.76 4.47 5.63
C GLY A 30 12.34 4.52 6.17
N LYS A 31 11.52 5.49 5.75
CA LYS A 31 10.11 5.61 6.12
C LYS A 31 9.25 5.71 4.86
N PRO A 32 7.97 5.30 4.92
CA PRO A 32 7.04 5.53 3.81
C PRO A 32 7.02 7.01 3.46
N GLY A 33 7.09 7.37 2.19
CA GLY A 33 7.03 8.77 1.78
C GLY A 33 5.59 9.25 1.60
N LYS A 34 5.44 10.44 1.01
CA LYS A 34 4.13 11.08 0.83
C LYS A 34 3.27 10.28 -0.14
N ILE A 35 3.86 9.74 -1.19
CA ILE A 35 3.12 9.03 -2.24
C ILE A 35 2.65 7.67 -1.72
N THR A 36 3.51 6.92 -1.02
CA THR A 36 3.16 5.63 -0.43
C THR A 36 2.01 5.76 0.57
N ARG A 37 2.07 6.74 1.49
CA ARG A 37 0.96 6.99 2.43
C ARG A 37 -0.34 7.36 1.74
N MET A 38 -0.27 8.16 0.68
CA MET A 38 -1.44 8.53 -0.11
C MET A 38 -2.05 7.28 -0.77
N LEU A 39 -1.24 6.42 -1.38
CA LEU A 39 -1.70 5.18 -2.00
C LEU A 39 -2.31 4.22 -0.99
N GLN A 40 -1.66 4.00 0.16
CA GLN A 40 -2.19 3.19 1.26
C GLN A 40 -3.57 3.68 1.70
N ARG A 41 -3.70 4.99 1.95
CA ARG A 41 -4.97 5.59 2.37
C ARG A 41 -6.06 5.36 1.33
N ARG A 42 -5.78 5.63 0.04
CA ARG A 42 -6.77 5.46 -1.03
C ARG A 42 -7.15 4.00 -1.23
N PHE A 43 -6.20 3.09 -1.15
CA PHE A 43 -6.47 1.67 -1.22
C PHE A 43 -7.43 1.25 -0.11
N PHE A 44 -7.14 1.62 1.15
CA PHE A 44 -7.98 1.27 2.29
C PHE A 44 -9.37 1.92 2.25
N GLU A 45 -9.48 3.19 1.82
CA GLU A 45 -10.77 3.85 1.59
C GLU A 45 -11.61 3.12 0.53
N MET A 46 -11.00 2.51 -0.48
CA MET A 46 -11.74 1.81 -1.54
C MET A 46 -12.09 0.38 -1.17
N THR A 47 -11.19 -0.35 -0.51
CA THR A 47 -11.38 -1.79 -0.26
C THR A 47 -12.07 -2.06 1.06
N TYR A 48 -11.71 -1.35 2.14
CA TYR A 48 -12.29 -1.61 3.45
C TYR A 48 -13.61 -0.87 3.67
N SER A 49 -13.83 0.29 3.02
CA SER A 49 -15.16 0.90 3.03
C SER A 49 -16.19 0.08 2.24
N ALA A 50 -15.76 -0.66 1.22
CA ALA A 50 -16.62 -1.62 0.52
C ALA A 50 -16.91 -2.87 1.36
N LEU A 51 -15.93 -3.37 2.12
CA LEU A 51 -16.14 -4.49 3.06
C LEU A 51 -16.96 -4.12 4.30
N ALA A 52 -16.97 -2.84 4.67
CA ALA A 52 -17.81 -2.31 5.76
C ALA A 52 -19.28 -2.10 5.35
N ASP A 53 -19.62 -2.24 4.07
CA ASP A 53 -21.01 -2.40 3.65
C ASP A 53 -21.41 -3.86 3.83
N ASP A 54 -22.15 -4.15 4.91
CA ASP A 54 -22.65 -5.49 5.29
C ASP A 54 -23.49 -6.19 4.18
N ASN A 55 -23.73 -5.51 3.05
CA ASN A 55 -24.46 -6.03 1.90
C ASN A 55 -23.61 -6.34 0.66
N TRP A 56 -22.27 -6.21 0.70
CA TRP A 56 -21.39 -6.40 -0.48
C TRP A 56 -21.55 -7.77 -1.16
N TRP A 57 -21.95 -8.80 -0.41
CA TRP A 57 -22.20 -10.14 -0.92
C TRP A 57 -23.41 -10.22 -1.86
N LYS A 58 -24.30 -9.23 -1.90
CA LYS A 58 -25.51 -9.26 -2.73
C LYS A 58 -25.25 -8.99 -4.22
N ASP A 59 -24.13 -8.37 -4.56
CA ASP A 59 -23.81 -7.99 -5.94
C ASP A 59 -22.85 -8.98 -6.64
N THR A 60 -22.39 -10.01 -5.94
CA THR A 60 -21.30 -10.90 -6.40
C THR A 60 -21.71 -12.39 -6.48
N ILE A 61 -22.96 -12.74 -6.15
CA ILE A 61 -23.53 -14.10 -6.29
C ILE A 61 -24.91 -14.07 -6.92
#